data_AF-A0A7X5WTW0-F1
#
_entry.id   AF-A0A7X5WTW0-F1
#
_cell.length_a   1.000
_cell.length_b   1.000
_cell.length_c   1.000
_cell.angle_alpha   90.00
_cell.angle_beta   90.00
_cell.angle_gamma   90.00
#
_symmetry.space_group_name_H-M   'P 1'
#
loop_
_entity.id
_entity.type
_entity.pdbx_description
1 polymer ?
#
loop_
_entity_poly.entity_id
_entity_poly.type
_entity_poly.pdbx_seq_one_letter_code
_entity_poly.pdbx_strand_id
1 'polypeptide(L)'
;MIWGHMHEFGSHYRMTLNPDTPEERILLDIPTWSFEWQLGYEPVEDLVVDGDDVLRIECTWDRSLQFQPEPRYITWNEGTEDEMCWTSFATIPLRD
;
A
#
# COMPACT_ATOMS: atom_id res chain seq x y z
N MET A 1 5.62 8.72 -8.44
CA MET A 1 4.23 8.30 -8.15
C MET A 1 4.28 7.16 -7.15
N ILE A 2 3.39 7.19 -6.16
CA ILE A 2 3.24 6.19 -5.10
C ILE A 2 1.82 5.66 -5.17
N TRP A 3 1.64 4.34 -5.11
CA TRP A 3 0.33 3.71 -5.21
C TRP A 3 0.24 2.50 -4.30
N GLY A 4 -0.79 2.41 -3.48
CA GLY A 4 -1.10 1.26 -2.64
C GLY A 4 -2.29 0.48 -3.18
N HIS A 5 -2.34 -0.81 -2.92
CA HIS A 5 -3.42 -1.67 -3.40
C HIS A 5 -3.79 -2.79 -2.47
N MET A 6 -5.10 -2.86 -2.24
CA MET A 6 -5.83 -3.87 -1.50
C MET A 6 -7.21 -4.02 -2.12
N HIS A 7 -7.86 -5.17 -1.94
CA HIS A 7 -9.24 -5.36 -2.37
C HIS A 7 -10.22 -4.87 -1.29
N GLU A 8 -11.44 -5.39 -1.33
CA GLU A 8 -12.60 -4.88 -0.59
C GLU A 8 -12.63 -5.23 0.91
N PHE A 9 -11.74 -6.12 1.37
CA PHE A 9 -11.53 -6.39 2.80
C PHE A 9 -10.43 -5.52 3.40
N GLY A 10 -9.73 -4.72 2.60
CA GLY A 10 -8.71 -3.82 3.10
C GLY A 10 -9.28 -2.78 4.06
N SER A 11 -8.64 -2.60 5.22
CA SER A 11 -9.05 -1.63 6.25
C SER A 11 -8.01 -0.54 6.49
N HIS A 12 -6.72 -0.85 6.33
CA HIS A 12 -5.63 0.10 6.46
C HIS A 12 -4.47 -0.27 5.54
N TYR A 13 -3.87 0.74 4.92
CA TYR A 13 -2.68 0.62 4.09
C TYR A 13 -1.59 1.57 4.58
N ARG A 14 -0.35 1.08 4.71
CA ARG A 14 0.82 1.91 5.00
C ARG A 14 2.03 1.51 4.16
N MET A 15 2.78 2.52 3.74
CA MET A 15 4.06 2.37 3.08
C MET A 15 5.11 3.23 3.77
N THR A 16 6.20 2.60 4.18
CA THR A 16 7.28 3.22 4.95
C THR A 16 8.61 2.99 4.23
N LEU A 17 9.35 4.06 3.96
CA LEU A 17 10.73 4.02 3.49
C LEU A 17 11.68 3.96 4.69
N ASN A 18 12.71 3.13 4.60
CA ASN A 18 13.75 2.91 5.61
C ASN A 18 13.17 2.69 7.02
N PRO A 19 12.24 1.74 7.18
CA PRO A 19 11.56 1.50 8.45
C PRO A 19 12.55 1.08 9.54
N ASP A 20 12.27 1.48 10.78
CA ASP A 20 13.08 1.17 11.97
C ASP A 20 14.52 1.75 11.93
N THR A 21 14.73 2.80 11.12
CA THR A 21 16.00 3.54 11.01
C THR A 21 15.81 5.02 11.32
N PRO A 22 16.89 5.79 11.60
CA PRO A 22 16.81 7.25 11.71
C PRO A 22 16.28 7.94 10.44
N GLU A 23 16.41 7.29 9.28
CA GLU A 23 15.95 7.77 7.98
C GLU A 23 14.49 7.42 7.66
N GLU A 24 13.74 6.85 8.62
CA GLU A 24 12.34 6.44 8.40
C GLU A 24 11.46 7.58 7.87
N ARG A 25 10.70 7.28 6.81
CA ARG A 25 9.71 8.18 6.22
C ARG A 25 8.44 7.42 5.86
N ILE A 26 7.31 7.90 6.34
CA ILE A 26 6.00 7.40 5.93
C ILE A 26 5.67 8.03 4.57
N LEU A 27 5.51 7.21 3.55
CA LEU A 27 5.27 7.67 2.18
C LEU A 27 3.78 7.73 1.84
N LEU A 28 3.01 6.76 2.34
CA LEU A 28 1.56 6.70 2.18
C LEU A 28 0.97 6.05 3.44
N ASP A 29 -0.01 6.70 4.04
CA ASP A 29 -0.74 6.18 5.20
C ASP A 29 -2.23 6.46 5.01
N ILE A 30 -3.00 5.39 4.77
CA ILE A 30 -4.45 5.44 4.59
C ILE A 30 -5.07 4.69 5.78
N PRO A 31 -5.46 5.39 6.86
CA PRO A 31 -5.97 4.78 8.09
C PRO A 31 -7.36 4.18 7.97
N THR A 32 -8.12 4.57 6.93
CA THR A 32 -9.39 3.96 6.56
C THR A 32 -9.36 3.73 5.07
N TRP A 33 -8.99 2.52 4.66
CA TRP A 33 -8.93 2.16 3.25
C TRP A 33 -10.31 2.15 2.61
N SER A 34 -10.37 2.54 1.34
CA SER A 34 -11.51 2.36 0.46
C SER A 34 -11.00 1.79 -0.85
N PHE A 35 -11.70 0.78 -1.39
CA PHE A 35 -11.36 0.18 -2.68
C PHE A 35 -11.31 1.21 -3.82
N GLU A 36 -12.10 2.29 -3.71
CA GLU A 36 -12.17 3.38 -4.68
C GLU A 36 -10.99 4.37 -4.60
N TRP A 37 -10.12 4.24 -3.60
CA TRP A 37 -8.97 5.12 -3.38
C TRP A 37 -7.66 4.55 -3.92
N GLN A 38 -7.74 3.65 -4.90
CA GLN A 38 -6.60 3.11 -5.62
C GLN A 38 -5.99 4.12 -6.61
N LEU A 39 -5.61 5.29 -6.09
CA LEU A 39 -5.13 6.44 -6.84
C LEU A 39 -3.60 6.50 -6.82
N GLY A 40 -3.03 7.10 -7.86
CA GLY A 40 -1.64 7.52 -7.83
C GLY A 40 -1.49 8.76 -6.96
N TYR A 41 -0.66 8.66 -5.92
CA TYR A 41 -0.29 9.78 -5.05
C TYR A 41 1.09 10.31 -5.44
N GLU A 42 1.29 11.61 -5.22
CA GLU A 42 2.57 12.27 -5.42
C GLU A 42 3.08 12.83 -4.09
N PRO A 43 4.39 12.67 -3.78
CA PRO A 43 4.99 13.33 -2.64
C PRO A 43 4.80 14.86 -2.71
N VAL A 44 4.49 15.47 -1.57
CA VAL A 44 4.39 16.94 -1.46
C VAL A 44 5.78 17.59 -1.55
N GLU A 45 6.78 16.90 -1.01
CA GLU A 45 8.18 17.32 -1.02
C GLU A 45 9.00 16.39 -1.92
N ASP A 46 10.13 16.88 -2.43
CA ASP A 46 11.04 16.06 -3.21
C ASP A 46 11.55 14.87 -2.38
N LEU A 47 11.35 13.67 -2.90
CA LEU A 47 11.81 12.42 -2.32
C LEU A 47 12.90 11.83 -3.19
N VAL A 48 14.15 11.92 -2.72
CA VAL A 48 15.27 11.17 -3.31
C VAL A 48 15.32 9.79 -2.65
N VAL A 49 15.44 8.76 -3.48
CA VAL A 49 15.64 7.38 -3.02
C VAL A 49 16.89 6.81 -3.65
N ASP A 50 17.56 5.95 -2.90
CA ASP A 50 18.76 5.22 -3.31
C ASP A 50 18.46 3.74 -3.52
N GLY A 51 19.33 3.05 -4.26
CA GLY A 51 19.14 1.62 -4.58
C GLY A 51 19.20 0.68 -3.37
N ASP A 52 19.75 1.16 -2.25
CA ASP A 52 19.88 0.41 -1.00
C ASP A 52 18.75 0.72 0.00
N ASP A 53 17.84 1.65 -0.34
CA ASP A 53 16.69 1.97 0.52
C ASP A 53 15.73 0.77 0.65
N VAL A 54 15.12 0.65 1.83
CA VAL A 54 14.18 -0.43 2.14
C VAL A 54 12.76 0.11 2.14
N LEU A 55 11.90 -0.44 1.29
CA LEU A 55 10.47 -0.16 1.31
C LEU A 55 9.72 -1.25 2.07
N ARG A 56 8.97 -0.86 3.12
CA ARG A 56 8.01 -1.74 3.81
C ARG A 56 6.59 -1.35 3.42
N ILE A 57 5.81 -2.36 3.05
CA ILE A 57 4.38 -2.26 2.85
C ILE A 57 3.65 -3.04 3.95
N GLU A 58 2.59 -2.45 4.46
CA GLU A 58 1.76 -3.01 5.51
C GLU A 58 0.30 -2.88 5.08
N CYS A 59 -0.39 -4.01 5.03
CA CYS A 59 -1.80 -4.09 4.69
C CYS A 59 -2.52 -4.76 5.85
N THR A 60 -3.61 -4.15 6.30
CA THR A 60 -4.49 -4.70 7.33
C THR A 60 -5.84 -4.96 6.72
N TRP A 61 -6.43 -6.10 7.05
CA TRP A 61 -7.74 -6.50 6.53
C TRP A 61 -8.76 -6.65 7.65
N ASP A 62 -10.02 -6.39 7.33
CA ASP A 62 -11.16 -6.64 8.21
C ASP A 62 -12.24 -7.45 7.45
N ARG A 63 -12.43 -8.69 7.90
CA ARG A 63 -13.40 -9.62 7.31
C ARG A 63 -14.86 -9.16 7.44
N SER A 64 -15.15 -8.23 8.35
CA SER A 64 -16.50 -7.71 8.56
C SER A 64 -16.94 -6.68 7.53
N LEU A 65 -16.01 -6.16 6.71
CA LEU A 65 -16.29 -5.14 5.70
C LEU A 65 -17.10 -5.66 4.52
N GLN A 66 -17.04 -6.97 4.24
CA GLN A 66 -17.82 -7.59 3.17
C GLN A 66 -18.66 -8.74 3.69
N PHE A 67 -19.85 -8.90 3.11
CA PHE A 67 -20.69 -10.05 3.37
C PHE A 67 -20.18 -11.26 2.58
N GLN A 68 -19.79 -12.32 3.29
CA GLN A 68 -19.51 -13.63 2.68
C GLN A 68 -20.61 -14.62 3.08
N PRO A 69 -21.36 -15.20 2.12
CA PRO A 69 -22.48 -16.08 2.43
C PRO A 69 -22.04 -17.38 3.11
N GLU A 70 -20.84 -17.86 2.80
CA GLU A 70 -20.23 -19.06 3.38
C GLU A 70 -18.79 -18.76 3.83
N PRO A 71 -18.33 -19.29 4.97
CA PRO A 71 -16.94 -19.13 5.39
C PRO A 71 -15.97 -19.73 4.38
N ARG A 72 -14.99 -18.94 3.97
CA ARG A 72 -13.88 -19.41 3.13
C ARG A 72 -12.57 -18.72 3.47
N TYR A 73 -11.49 -19.38 3.09
CA TYR A 73 -10.19 -18.74 3.06
C TYR A 73 -10.19 -17.60 2.03
N ILE A 74 -9.63 -16.47 2.44
CA ILE A 74 -9.30 -15.36 1.56
C ILE A 74 -7.79 -15.45 1.37
N THR A 75 -7.35 -15.53 0.12
CA THR A 75 -5.94 -15.67 -0.24
C THR A 75 -5.52 -14.51 -1.12
N TRP A 76 -4.21 -14.31 -1.28
CA TRP A 76 -3.70 -13.38 -2.28
C TRP A 76 -4.04 -13.88 -3.69
N ASN A 77 -4.88 -13.17 -4.45
CA ASN A 77 -5.34 -13.58 -5.78
C ASN A 77 -6.07 -12.43 -6.53
N GLU A 78 -6.42 -12.66 -7.79
CA GLU A 78 -7.02 -11.65 -8.70
C GLU A 78 -8.55 -11.49 -8.59
N GLY A 79 -9.24 -12.38 -7.88
CA GLY A 79 -10.69 -12.27 -7.69
C GLY A 79 -11.06 -11.07 -6.82
N THR A 80 -12.17 -10.39 -7.13
CA THR A 80 -12.67 -9.23 -6.35
C THR A 80 -12.88 -9.58 -4.87
N GLU A 81 -13.37 -10.77 -4.59
CA GLU A 81 -13.58 -11.22 -3.22
C GLU A 81 -12.36 -11.94 -2.61
N ASP A 82 -11.27 -12.09 -3.37
CA ASP A 82 -9.97 -12.45 -2.82
C ASP A 82 -9.25 -11.16 -2.36
N GLU A 83 -8.01 -11.25 -1.90
CA GLU A 83 -7.27 -10.07 -1.47
C GLU A 83 -5.96 -9.87 -2.21
N MET A 84 -5.43 -8.67 -2.07
CA MET A 84 -4.08 -8.33 -2.49
C MET A 84 -3.44 -7.38 -1.49
N CYS A 85 -2.10 -7.36 -1.47
CA CYS A 85 -1.31 -6.35 -0.80
C CYS A 85 -0.06 -6.12 -1.63
N TRP A 86 0.00 -5.00 -2.33
CA TRP A 86 1.18 -4.61 -3.09
C TRP A 86 1.21 -3.11 -3.36
N THR A 87 2.29 -2.66 -3.99
CA THR A 87 2.52 -1.27 -4.33
C THR A 87 3.17 -1.10 -5.69
N SER A 88 2.89 0.03 -6.34
CA SER A 88 3.72 0.60 -7.39
C SER A 88 4.43 1.83 -6.85
N PHE A 89 5.76 1.85 -6.97
CA PHE A 89 6.60 2.98 -6.60
C PHE A 89 7.45 3.38 -7.81
N ALA A 90 7.13 4.52 -8.41
CA ALA A 90 7.77 4.99 -9.64
C ALA A 90 8.62 6.23 -9.38
N THR A 91 9.89 6.13 -9.78
CA THR A 91 10.92 7.17 -9.65
C THR A 91 11.35 7.67 -11.02
N ILE A 92 12.01 8.83 -11.05
CA ILE A 92 12.71 9.34 -12.21
C ILE A 92 14.20 9.51 -11.84
N PRO A 93 15.13 9.37 -12.79
CA PRO A 93 16.52 9.69 -12.53
C PRO A 93 16.67 11.16 -12.13
N LEU A 94 17.58 11.43 -11.18
CA LEU A 94 18.01 12.80 -10.91
C LEU A 94 18.58 13.40 -12.20
N ARG A 95 18.20 14.65 -12.48
CA ARG A 95 18.79 15.41 -13.58
C ARG A 95 19.96 16.22 -13.03
N ASP A 96 21.10 16.12 -13.71
CA ASP A 96 22.27 16.99 -13.50
C ASP A 96 21.97 18.45 -13.90
#